data_AF-A0A4Q7DX02-F1
#
_entry.id   AF-A0A4Q7DX02-F1
#
_cell.length_a   1.000
_cell.length_b   1.000
_cell.length_c   1.000
_cell.angle_alpha   90.00
_cell.angle_beta   90.00
_cell.angle_gamma   90.00
#
_symmetry.space_group_name_H-M   'P 1'
#
loop_
_entity.id
_entity.type
_entity.pdbx_description
1 polymer ?
#
loop_
_entity_poly.entity_id
_entity_poly.type
_entity_poly.pdbx_seq_one_letter_code
_entity_poly.pdbx_strand_id
1 'polypeptide(L)'
;MKLVFLHSSDTHGYLLPTDYQSTGGYDAPYGLSRVASAIKAEKAKWGADHVIVTDAGDCLQGSPLAAYTHGSKNLDNLARFTAAYNAVGYDVRCLGNHDFNFGQEYMAYYVDNNKAPFVNCNILDTETQVPTLGRDYVILERSGVKVGVLGITTQYIPHWEAADRIKGLAFKSAYEQIAHFAKIIKPQVDVLAVLYHGGFESDIASGEATEPHNGENEGYRILTEIPEVDVMLTGHQHRRLNMISPSGKPCVQPGYRGEAIAEVVLDLEKTEAGYKVKEATSELIDTKDFASDPEVEEIVKPLDLATQKWLDQPIAHLDQPAPIEDANKGRIEGAPFINLLQQMQLYFTHADLSATAVMNDVAKGFGKTVTMRDILLNYPYANQLVSVKLTGKQLRHIVEHTASFLEKDENGKIHFIDRYLKPKPELYHFDVFYPLEYEADLSKPVGQRLTKLKFKGQDIQDDQVYHLAVNNYRANGGGFYPEYSLDKIEFSLDKDYVQMFSEYLTQGEVKVDTKKYYRFY
;
A
#
# COMPACT_ATOMS: atom_id res chain seq x y z
N MET A 1 31.51 5.87 16.88
CA MET A 1 31.63 6.30 15.45
C MET A 1 30.25 6.14 14.87
N LYS A 2 29.71 7.13 14.15
CA LYS A 2 28.33 7.03 13.67
C LYS A 2 28.29 6.55 12.23
N LEU A 3 27.47 5.54 11.98
CA LEU A 3 27.04 5.10 10.65
C LEU A 3 25.54 5.34 10.55
N VAL A 4 25.09 5.90 9.44
CA VAL A 4 23.69 6.30 9.25
C VAL A 4 23.13 5.65 8.00
N PHE A 5 21.96 5.02 8.12
CA PHE A 5 21.15 4.62 6.99
C PHE A 5 20.02 5.63 6.78
N LEU A 6 19.86 6.09 5.55
CA LEU A 6 18.68 6.83 5.11
C LEU A 6 17.91 5.93 4.14
N HIS A 7 16.66 5.63 4.47
CA HIS A 7 15.90 4.57 3.83
C HIS A 7 14.55 5.07 3.33
N SER A 8 14.26 4.82 2.05
CA SER A 8 12.95 4.99 1.44
C SER A 8 12.40 3.63 0.98
N SER A 9 11.10 3.59 0.70
CA SER A 9 10.44 2.43 0.11
C SER A 9 9.07 2.84 -0.44
N ASP A 10 8.48 2.00 -1.29
CA ASP A 10 7.06 2.04 -1.67
C ASP A 10 6.64 3.43 -2.18
N THR A 11 7.51 4.08 -2.94
CA THR A 11 7.25 5.41 -3.49
C THR A 11 6.12 5.36 -4.51
N HIS A 12 5.79 4.18 -5.04
CA HIS A 12 4.73 3.92 -6.00
C HIS A 12 4.74 4.88 -7.20
N GLY A 13 5.94 5.29 -7.61
CA GLY A 13 6.13 6.24 -8.71
C GLY A 13 5.52 7.62 -8.48
N TYR A 14 5.23 8.02 -7.24
CA TYR A 14 4.95 9.40 -6.88
C TYR A 14 6.25 10.20 -6.92
N LEU A 15 6.62 10.71 -8.11
CA LEU A 15 7.90 11.37 -8.31
C LEU A 15 7.88 12.85 -7.89
N LEU A 16 6.71 13.47 -7.92
CA LEU A 16 6.46 14.89 -7.64
C LEU A 16 5.47 15.05 -6.48
N PRO A 17 5.40 16.22 -5.83
CA PRO A 17 4.49 16.48 -4.72
C PRO A 17 3.06 16.71 -5.20
N THR A 18 2.47 15.76 -5.92
CA THR A 18 1.11 15.84 -6.46
C THR A 18 0.33 14.56 -6.20
N ASP A 19 -0.95 14.71 -5.88
CA ASP A 19 -1.92 13.62 -5.74
C ASP A 19 -2.66 13.34 -7.06
N TYR A 20 -2.38 14.14 -8.10
CA TYR A 20 -3.04 14.13 -9.41
C TYR A 20 -4.56 14.34 -9.39
N GLN A 21 -5.15 14.76 -8.27
CA GLN A 21 -6.60 15.00 -8.16
C GLN A 21 -7.01 16.30 -8.85
N SER A 22 -6.11 17.28 -8.91
CA SER A 22 -6.35 18.55 -9.59
C SER A 22 -5.22 18.94 -10.53
N THR A 23 -5.55 19.67 -11.58
CA THR A 23 -4.58 20.24 -12.49
C THR A 23 -3.80 21.34 -11.76
N GLY A 24 -2.47 21.25 -11.73
CA GLY A 24 -1.63 22.26 -11.08
C GLY A 24 -1.44 22.11 -9.57
N GLY A 25 -1.99 21.08 -8.93
CA GLY A 25 -1.76 20.80 -7.51
C GLY A 25 -0.41 20.12 -7.29
N TYR A 26 0.59 20.88 -6.82
CA TYR A 26 1.96 20.40 -6.51
C TYR A 26 2.37 20.71 -5.05
N ASP A 27 1.45 20.51 -4.12
CA ASP A 27 1.63 20.77 -2.69
C ASP A 27 1.49 19.52 -1.81
N ALA A 28 1.33 18.35 -2.41
CA ALA A 28 1.17 17.10 -1.66
C ALA A 28 2.36 16.88 -0.70
N PRO A 29 2.09 16.33 0.51
CA PRO A 29 3.09 16.23 1.58
C PRO A 29 4.05 15.04 1.40
N TYR A 30 4.28 14.59 0.16
CA TYR A 30 5.03 13.40 -0.19
C TYR A 30 5.65 13.53 -1.59
N GLY A 31 6.37 12.51 -2.06
CA GLY A 31 6.94 12.41 -3.40
C GLY A 31 8.47 12.25 -3.41
N LEU A 32 8.98 11.56 -4.42
CA LEU A 32 10.42 11.27 -4.58
C LEU A 32 11.28 12.53 -4.60
N SER A 33 10.79 13.63 -5.19
CA SER A 33 11.51 14.90 -5.19
C SER A 33 11.68 15.48 -3.78
N ARG A 34 10.72 15.28 -2.87
CA ARG A 34 10.88 15.68 -1.46
C ARG A 34 11.80 14.71 -0.70
N VAL A 35 11.71 13.41 -1.00
CA VAL A 35 12.66 12.39 -0.51
C VAL A 35 14.10 12.78 -0.86
N ALA A 36 14.35 13.21 -2.09
CA ALA A 36 15.66 13.65 -2.54
C ALA A 36 16.19 14.84 -1.71
N SER A 37 15.36 15.86 -1.47
CA SER A 37 15.72 16.99 -0.61
C SER A 37 15.99 16.59 0.84
N ALA A 38 15.17 15.71 1.41
CA ALA A 38 15.37 15.19 2.77
C ALA A 38 16.70 14.43 2.89
N ILE A 39 17.00 13.54 1.92
CA ILE A 39 18.27 12.81 1.85
C ILE A 39 19.46 13.77 1.70
N LYS A 40 19.36 14.80 0.85
CA LYS A 40 20.41 15.81 0.67
C LYS A 40 20.68 16.57 1.98
N ALA A 41 19.62 16.95 2.70
CA ALA A 41 19.75 17.64 3.99
C ALA A 41 20.39 16.74 5.06
N GLU A 42 19.96 15.49 5.18
CA GLU A 42 20.52 14.56 6.16
C GLU A 42 21.95 14.14 5.83
N LYS A 43 22.29 13.97 4.55
CA LYS A 43 23.69 13.81 4.11
C LYS A 43 24.56 14.99 4.52
N ALA A 44 24.05 16.21 4.44
CA ALA A 44 24.77 17.41 4.88
C ALA A 44 24.92 17.47 6.41
N LYS A 45 23.90 17.03 7.16
CA LYS A 45 23.91 16.96 8.64
C LYS A 45 24.93 15.95 9.16
N TRP A 46 24.96 14.75 8.60
CA TRP A 46 25.80 13.64 9.10
C TRP A 46 27.19 13.56 8.45
N GLY A 47 27.35 14.16 7.27
CA GLY A 47 28.52 13.97 6.41
C GLY A 47 28.35 12.75 5.51
N ALA A 48 28.51 12.93 4.19
CA ALA A 48 28.22 11.90 3.20
C ALA A 48 29.01 10.59 3.41
N ASP A 49 30.23 10.66 3.94
CA ASP A 49 31.08 9.49 4.21
C ASP A 49 30.61 8.64 5.41
N HIS A 50 29.56 9.09 6.12
CA HIS A 50 28.90 8.36 7.21
C HIS A 50 27.55 7.77 6.81
N VAL A 51 27.04 8.09 5.61
CA VAL A 51 25.67 7.82 5.20
C VAL A 51 25.62 6.75 4.11
N ILE A 52 24.68 5.82 4.26
CA ILE A 52 24.27 4.86 3.23
C ILE A 52 22.81 5.13 2.91
N VAL A 53 22.49 5.33 1.63
CA VAL A 53 21.12 5.58 1.19
C VAL A 53 20.56 4.34 0.49
N THR A 54 19.37 3.92 0.90
CA THR A 54 18.74 2.70 0.41
C THR A 54 17.28 2.92 0.00
N ASP A 55 16.80 2.07 -0.91
CA ASP A 55 15.41 2.04 -1.34
C ASP A 55 14.91 0.60 -1.44
N ALA A 56 13.79 0.26 -0.80
CA ALA A 56 13.28 -1.11 -0.74
C ALA A 56 12.30 -1.48 -1.87
N GLY A 57 12.22 -0.75 -2.99
CA GLY A 57 11.42 -1.19 -4.15
C GLY A 57 9.98 -0.67 -4.16
N ASP A 58 9.13 -1.29 -4.99
CA ASP A 58 7.77 -0.84 -5.33
C ASP A 58 7.73 0.58 -5.87
N CYS A 59 8.47 0.73 -6.98
CA CYS A 59 8.65 2.00 -7.64
C CYS A 59 7.83 2.10 -8.92
N LEU A 60 7.65 0.99 -9.65
CA LEU A 60 7.17 1.03 -11.03
C LEU A 60 5.64 1.12 -11.19
N GLN A 61 4.87 0.93 -10.12
CA GLN A 61 3.40 0.92 -10.12
C GLN A 61 2.85 1.93 -9.10
N GLY A 62 1.62 2.41 -9.33
CA GLY A 62 0.77 3.00 -8.29
C GLY A 62 0.32 4.43 -8.61
N SER A 63 1.25 5.33 -8.90
CA SER A 63 0.89 6.70 -9.29
C SER A 63 0.33 6.74 -10.71
N PRO A 64 -0.49 7.74 -11.05
CA PRO A 64 -0.90 7.99 -12.42
C PRO A 64 0.26 8.24 -13.38
N LEU A 65 1.37 8.81 -12.89
CA LEU A 65 2.57 9.01 -13.68
C LEU A 65 3.24 7.68 -14.02
N ALA A 66 3.35 6.76 -13.06
CA ALA A 66 3.81 5.41 -13.31
C ALA A 66 2.89 4.70 -14.33
N ALA A 67 1.57 4.82 -14.14
CA ALA A 67 0.56 4.27 -15.03
C ALA A 67 0.72 4.75 -16.48
N TYR A 68 0.88 6.06 -16.66
CA TYR A 68 1.13 6.67 -17.96
C TYR A 68 2.48 6.19 -18.56
N THR A 69 3.52 6.11 -17.73
CA THR A 69 4.87 5.72 -18.15
C THR A 69 4.85 4.33 -18.80
N HIS A 70 4.36 3.31 -18.10
CA HIS A 70 4.31 1.96 -18.65
C HIS A 70 3.24 1.82 -19.74
N GLY A 71 2.09 2.50 -19.61
CA GLY A 71 1.00 2.46 -20.58
C GLY A 71 1.39 3.06 -21.94
N SER A 72 2.30 4.03 -21.95
CA SER A 72 2.82 4.66 -23.18
C SER A 72 3.65 3.72 -24.05
N LYS A 73 4.18 2.62 -23.47
CA LYS A 73 5.15 1.70 -24.12
C LYS A 73 6.35 2.42 -24.75
N ASN A 74 6.70 3.60 -24.23
CA ASN A 74 7.82 4.40 -24.68
C ASN A 74 8.97 4.31 -23.67
N LEU A 75 10.10 3.73 -24.09
CA LEU A 75 11.27 3.60 -23.24
C LEU A 75 11.88 4.94 -22.83
N ASP A 76 11.69 6.02 -23.60
CA ASP A 76 12.14 7.36 -23.20
C ASP A 76 11.41 7.85 -21.94
N ASN A 77 10.14 7.47 -21.77
CA ASN A 77 9.38 7.79 -20.55
C ASN A 77 9.95 7.00 -19.36
N LEU A 78 10.22 5.71 -19.53
CA LEU A 78 10.88 4.90 -18.49
C LEU A 78 12.30 5.39 -18.21
N ALA A 79 13.03 5.89 -19.21
CA ALA A 79 14.36 6.48 -19.02
C ALA A 79 14.29 7.73 -18.12
N ARG A 80 13.30 8.61 -18.31
CA ARG A 80 13.07 9.77 -17.44
C ARG A 80 12.67 9.37 -16.04
N PHE A 81 11.77 8.40 -15.93
CA PHE A 81 11.37 7.82 -14.65
C PHE A 81 12.59 7.28 -13.89
N THR A 82 13.44 6.50 -14.56
CA THR A 82 14.68 5.93 -14.02
C THR A 82 15.68 7.03 -13.65
N ALA A 83 15.81 8.07 -14.48
CA ALA A 83 16.69 9.20 -14.21
C ALA A 83 16.31 9.95 -12.92
N ALA A 84 15.02 10.03 -12.57
CA ALA A 84 14.56 10.63 -11.32
C ALA A 84 15.09 9.88 -10.09
N TYR A 85 15.03 8.54 -10.08
CA TYR A 85 15.63 7.72 -9.02
C TYR A 85 17.15 7.84 -8.98
N ASN A 86 17.79 7.88 -10.14
CA ASN A 86 19.24 8.08 -10.24
C ASN A 86 19.69 9.44 -9.68
N ALA A 87 18.85 10.47 -9.69
CA ALA A 87 19.15 11.80 -9.15
C ALA A 87 19.10 11.84 -7.61
N VAL A 88 18.40 10.92 -6.95
CA VAL A 88 18.35 10.83 -5.48
C VAL A 88 19.72 10.45 -4.90
N GLY A 89 20.49 9.64 -5.63
CA GLY A 89 21.80 9.16 -5.18
C GLY A 89 21.71 8.05 -4.13
N TYR A 90 20.89 7.04 -4.42
CA TYR A 90 20.86 5.76 -3.70
C TYR A 90 22.19 5.03 -3.84
N ASP A 91 22.61 4.34 -2.77
CA ASP A 91 23.79 3.46 -2.78
C ASP A 91 23.40 2.02 -3.13
N VAL A 92 22.21 1.58 -2.73
CA VAL A 92 21.70 0.20 -2.92
C VAL A 92 20.18 0.22 -3.02
N ARG A 93 19.61 -0.63 -3.87
CA ARG A 93 18.14 -0.79 -4.00
C ARG A 93 17.75 -2.26 -4.05
N CYS A 94 16.51 -2.63 -3.71
CA CYS A 94 15.96 -3.95 -4.00
C CYS A 94 14.66 -3.84 -4.81
N LEU A 95 14.17 -4.97 -5.33
CA LEU A 95 12.89 -5.03 -6.04
C LEU A 95 11.75 -5.29 -5.07
N GLY A 96 10.58 -4.73 -5.38
CA GLY A 96 9.32 -5.10 -4.75
C GLY A 96 8.42 -5.94 -5.65
N ASN A 97 7.26 -6.37 -5.14
CA ASN A 97 6.31 -7.18 -5.90
C ASN A 97 5.74 -6.41 -7.10
N HIS A 98 5.48 -5.12 -6.95
CA HIS A 98 4.88 -4.32 -8.01
C HIS A 98 5.86 -4.02 -9.16
N ASP A 99 7.16 -4.20 -8.97
CA ASP A 99 8.15 -4.02 -10.03
C ASP A 99 8.04 -5.11 -11.14
N PHE A 100 7.32 -6.22 -10.87
CA PHE A 100 7.06 -7.30 -11.84
C PHE A 100 5.80 -7.08 -12.72
N ASN A 101 4.97 -6.08 -12.39
CA ASN A 101 3.65 -5.89 -12.99
C ASN A 101 3.63 -5.60 -14.49
N PHE A 102 4.76 -5.19 -15.07
CA PHE A 102 4.82 -4.75 -16.46
C PHE A 102 5.65 -5.67 -17.36
N GLY A 103 5.95 -6.87 -16.85
CA GLY A 103 6.70 -7.90 -17.55
C GLY A 103 8.22 -7.72 -17.44
N GLN A 104 8.95 -8.80 -17.69
CA GLN A 104 10.38 -8.87 -17.37
C GLN A 104 11.25 -7.95 -18.22
N GLU A 105 10.87 -7.63 -19.46
CA GLU A 105 11.63 -6.70 -20.30
C GLU A 105 11.62 -5.27 -19.73
N TYR A 106 10.46 -4.82 -19.23
CA TYR A 106 10.30 -3.49 -18.64
C TYR A 106 11.08 -3.39 -17.32
N MET A 107 10.94 -4.40 -16.47
CA MET A 107 11.68 -4.52 -15.21
C MET A 107 13.20 -4.60 -15.45
N ALA A 108 13.67 -5.43 -16.39
CA ALA A 108 15.07 -5.57 -16.72
C ALA A 108 15.67 -4.24 -17.21
N TYR A 109 14.96 -3.53 -18.10
CA TYR A 109 15.37 -2.19 -18.51
C TYR A 109 15.53 -1.26 -17.29
N TYR A 110 14.55 -1.24 -16.39
CA TYR A 110 14.63 -0.41 -15.19
C TYR A 110 15.86 -0.76 -14.34
N VAL A 111 16.05 -2.04 -14.01
CA VAL A 111 17.18 -2.53 -13.21
C VAL A 111 18.52 -2.16 -13.86
N ASP A 112 18.67 -2.42 -15.16
CA ASP A 112 19.93 -2.23 -15.89
C ASP A 112 20.32 -0.75 -16.09
N ASN A 113 19.35 0.18 -16.03
CA ASN A 113 19.57 1.61 -16.24
C ASN A 113 19.63 2.43 -14.94
N ASN A 114 19.62 1.77 -13.78
CA ASN A 114 19.88 2.41 -12.50
C ASN A 114 21.39 2.51 -12.21
N LYS A 115 21.81 3.62 -11.59
CA LYS A 115 23.19 3.83 -11.13
C LYS A 115 23.51 3.03 -9.87
N ALA A 116 22.52 2.91 -8.98
CA ALA A 116 22.63 2.09 -7.79
C ALA A 116 22.44 0.62 -8.17
N PRO A 117 23.27 -0.30 -7.65
CA PRO A 117 23.04 -1.73 -7.85
C PRO A 117 21.74 -2.17 -7.17
N PHE A 118 21.00 -3.03 -7.87
CA PHE A 118 19.93 -3.82 -7.26
C PHE A 118 20.51 -5.03 -6.55
N VAL A 119 19.99 -5.33 -5.36
CA VAL A 119 20.29 -6.53 -4.59
C VAL A 119 19.01 -7.34 -4.35
N ASN A 120 19.03 -8.64 -4.67
CA ASN A 120 17.94 -9.59 -4.44
C ASN A 120 18.50 -11.02 -4.39
N CYS A 121 18.55 -11.67 -3.23
CA CYS A 121 19.15 -13.00 -3.08
C CYS A 121 18.16 -14.18 -3.13
N ASN A 122 16.85 -13.93 -3.25
CA ASN A 122 15.82 -14.98 -3.26
C ASN A 122 14.97 -15.09 -4.51
N ILE A 123 15.22 -14.25 -5.52
CA ILE A 123 14.61 -14.41 -6.84
C ILE A 123 15.58 -15.23 -7.67
N LEU A 124 15.24 -16.49 -7.91
CA LEU A 124 16.12 -17.48 -8.53
C LEU A 124 15.68 -17.74 -9.97
N ASP A 125 16.66 -17.93 -10.85
CA ASP A 125 16.39 -18.55 -12.15
C ASP A 125 16.04 -20.04 -11.96
N THR A 126 14.92 -20.46 -12.53
CA THR A 126 14.38 -21.81 -12.32
C THR A 126 15.25 -22.93 -12.88
N GLU A 127 16.08 -22.66 -13.90
CA GLU A 127 16.96 -23.65 -14.51
C GLU A 127 18.25 -23.85 -13.70
N THR A 128 18.85 -22.74 -13.26
CA THR A 128 20.15 -22.73 -12.57
C THR A 128 20.04 -22.78 -11.06
N GLN A 129 18.90 -22.38 -10.49
CA GLN A 129 18.66 -22.20 -9.05
C GLN A 129 19.61 -21.18 -8.40
N VAL A 130 20.12 -20.23 -9.19
CA VAL A 130 21.00 -19.15 -8.74
C VAL A 130 20.20 -17.84 -8.72
N PRO A 131 20.48 -16.91 -7.77
CA PRO A 131 19.84 -15.60 -7.78
C PRO A 131 20.05 -14.83 -9.08
N THR A 132 19.03 -14.08 -9.49
CA THR A 132 18.99 -13.27 -10.71
C THR A 132 18.38 -11.90 -10.41
N LEU A 133 18.33 -11.02 -11.41
CA LEU A 133 17.74 -9.68 -11.31
C LEU A 133 18.40 -8.78 -10.25
N GLY A 134 19.73 -8.85 -10.19
CA GLY A 134 20.54 -8.07 -9.27
C GLY A 134 21.74 -8.87 -8.75
N ARG A 135 22.33 -8.38 -7.67
CA ARG A 135 23.36 -9.08 -6.90
C ARG A 135 22.73 -9.72 -5.66
N ASP A 136 23.33 -10.77 -5.11
CA ASP A 136 22.85 -11.32 -3.84
C ASP A 136 22.98 -10.30 -2.70
N TYR A 137 24.11 -9.58 -2.70
CA TYR A 137 24.46 -8.56 -1.72
C TYR A 137 25.49 -7.59 -2.30
N VAL A 138 25.73 -6.51 -1.56
CA VAL A 138 26.89 -5.64 -1.76
C VAL A 138 27.63 -5.40 -0.44
N ILE A 139 28.94 -5.12 -0.52
CA ILE A 139 29.72 -4.64 0.62
C ILE A 139 30.13 -3.21 0.31
N LEU A 140 29.69 -2.28 1.14
CA LEU A 140 30.02 -0.86 1.08
C LEU A 140 31.04 -0.52 2.18
N GLU A 141 31.90 0.46 1.92
CA GLU A 141 32.78 1.01 2.95
C GLU A 141 32.42 2.48 3.20
N ARG A 142 32.27 2.83 4.48
CA ARG A 142 32.01 4.19 4.95
C ARG A 142 32.93 4.51 6.10
N SER A 143 33.84 5.46 5.89
CA SER A 143 34.80 5.88 6.92
C SER A 143 35.55 4.71 7.59
N GLY A 144 35.93 3.70 6.80
CA GLY A 144 36.62 2.48 7.26
C GLY A 144 35.74 1.39 7.88
N VAL A 145 34.42 1.58 7.95
CA VAL A 145 33.44 0.56 8.38
C VAL A 145 32.93 -0.19 7.15
N LYS A 146 33.03 -1.52 7.17
CA LYS A 146 32.48 -2.40 6.12
C LYS A 146 31.05 -2.77 6.44
N VAL A 147 30.15 -2.50 5.50
CA VAL A 147 28.71 -2.73 5.64
C VAL A 147 28.25 -3.68 4.56
N GLY A 148 27.78 -4.87 4.95
CA GLY A 148 27.08 -5.77 4.05
C GLY A 148 25.63 -5.35 3.95
N VAL A 149 25.10 -5.26 2.73
CA VAL A 149 23.67 -5.03 2.46
C VAL A 149 23.14 -6.21 1.67
N LEU A 150 22.29 -7.01 2.31
CA LEU A 150 21.57 -8.13 1.71
C LEU A 150 20.21 -7.65 1.20
N GLY A 151 19.92 -7.92 -0.08
CA GLY A 151 18.62 -7.61 -0.68
C GLY A 151 17.71 -8.81 -0.72
N ILE A 152 16.44 -8.64 -0.41
CA ILE A 152 15.47 -9.74 -0.36
C ILE A 152 14.06 -9.20 -0.64
N THR A 153 13.24 -9.94 -1.38
CA THR A 153 11.86 -9.56 -1.73
C THR A 153 10.89 -10.57 -1.14
N THR A 154 9.64 -10.22 -0.85
CA THR A 154 8.63 -11.18 -0.41
C THR A 154 8.54 -12.37 -1.37
N GLN A 155 8.49 -13.58 -0.82
CA GLN A 155 8.40 -14.81 -1.62
C GLN A 155 7.00 -15.01 -2.25
N TYR A 156 6.04 -14.16 -1.88
CA TYR A 156 4.62 -14.38 -2.13
C TYR A 156 4.14 -13.95 -3.52
N ILE A 157 5.02 -13.29 -4.30
CA ILE A 157 4.75 -12.82 -5.66
C ILE A 157 3.98 -13.82 -6.54
N PRO A 158 4.27 -15.15 -6.56
CA PRO A 158 3.52 -16.11 -7.36
C PRO A 158 2.02 -16.26 -7.03
N HIS A 159 1.57 -15.77 -5.87
CA HIS A 159 0.14 -15.75 -5.51
C HIS A 159 -0.60 -14.54 -6.09
N TRP A 160 0.12 -13.49 -6.48
CA TRP A 160 -0.45 -12.24 -6.97
C TRP A 160 -0.23 -12.06 -8.47
N GLU A 161 1.00 -12.34 -8.92
CA GLU A 161 1.44 -12.01 -10.26
C GLU A 161 1.07 -13.09 -11.27
N ALA A 162 0.72 -12.66 -12.48
CA ALA A 162 0.41 -13.55 -13.57
C ALA A 162 1.63 -14.42 -13.94
N ALA A 163 1.42 -15.72 -14.10
CA ALA A 163 2.48 -16.70 -14.30
C ALA A 163 3.38 -16.43 -15.52
N ASP A 164 2.86 -15.74 -16.54
CA ASP A 164 3.63 -15.33 -17.72
C ASP A 164 4.62 -14.20 -17.41
N ARG A 165 4.31 -13.29 -16.48
CA ARG A 165 5.19 -12.19 -16.07
C ARG A 165 6.37 -12.65 -15.22
N ILE A 166 6.20 -13.73 -14.47
CA ILE A 166 7.27 -14.31 -13.62
C ILE A 166 7.81 -15.64 -14.15
N LYS A 167 7.53 -15.96 -15.41
CA LYS A 167 7.98 -17.21 -16.03
C LYS A 167 9.50 -17.33 -15.93
N GLY A 168 9.97 -18.50 -15.50
CA GLY A 168 11.40 -18.77 -15.34
C GLY A 168 11.99 -18.30 -14.00
N LEU A 169 11.19 -17.66 -13.14
CA LEU A 169 11.61 -17.19 -11.82
C LEU A 169 11.00 -18.06 -10.72
N ALA A 170 11.79 -18.33 -9.68
CA ALA A 170 11.36 -18.93 -8.44
C ALA A 170 11.64 -17.99 -7.27
N PHE A 171 10.70 -17.89 -6.34
CA PHE A 171 10.79 -16.99 -5.19
C PHE A 171 10.95 -17.84 -3.93
N LYS A 172 12.14 -17.80 -3.33
CA LYS A 172 12.45 -18.58 -2.13
C LYS A 172 12.15 -17.78 -0.86
N SER A 173 11.90 -18.47 0.24
CA SER A 173 11.76 -17.85 1.57
C SER A 173 12.87 -16.83 1.85
N ALA A 174 12.42 -15.64 2.25
CA ALA A 174 13.27 -14.55 2.68
C ALA A 174 14.08 -14.98 3.91
N TYR A 175 13.42 -15.62 4.88
CA TYR A 175 14.07 -16.15 6.06
C TYR A 175 15.20 -17.13 5.72
N GLU A 176 14.91 -18.14 4.89
CA GLU A 176 15.90 -19.18 4.57
C GLU A 176 17.12 -18.60 3.85
N GLN A 177 16.90 -17.65 2.92
CA GLN A 177 17.99 -17.05 2.17
C GLN A 177 18.83 -16.10 3.02
N ILE A 178 18.21 -15.26 3.85
CA ILE A 178 18.98 -14.41 4.77
C ILE A 178 19.77 -15.26 5.76
N ALA A 179 19.19 -16.34 6.31
CA ALA A 179 19.90 -17.23 7.23
C ALA A 179 21.12 -17.92 6.58
N HIS A 180 21.05 -18.19 5.27
CA HIS A 180 22.16 -18.73 4.49
C HIS A 180 23.25 -17.69 4.25
N PHE A 181 22.91 -16.55 3.63
CA PHE A 181 23.89 -15.55 3.21
C PHE A 181 24.48 -14.76 4.38
N ALA A 182 23.74 -14.56 5.47
CA ALA A 182 24.24 -13.84 6.64
C ALA A 182 25.50 -14.52 7.24
N LYS A 183 25.53 -15.86 7.26
CA LYS A 183 26.69 -16.65 7.71
C LYS A 183 27.92 -16.48 6.80
N ILE A 184 27.70 -16.25 5.51
CA ILE A 184 28.75 -16.05 4.51
C ILE A 184 29.32 -14.63 4.60
N ILE A 185 28.45 -13.63 4.79
CA ILE A 185 28.82 -12.22 4.69
C ILE A 185 29.33 -11.67 6.02
N LYS A 186 28.74 -12.06 7.16
CA LYS A 186 29.09 -11.50 8.47
C LYS A 186 30.59 -11.56 8.79
N PRO A 187 31.36 -12.62 8.46
CA PRO A 187 32.82 -12.62 8.68
C PRO A 187 33.62 -11.58 7.88
N GLN A 188 33.01 -10.94 6.88
CA GLN A 188 33.65 -10.02 5.95
C GLN A 188 33.29 -8.55 6.23
N VAL A 189 32.33 -8.30 7.12
CA VAL A 189 31.73 -6.98 7.36
C VAL A 189 31.59 -6.70 8.86
N ASP A 190 31.59 -5.42 9.22
CA ASP A 190 31.35 -4.98 10.59
C ASP A 190 29.84 -4.98 10.91
N VAL A 191 29.04 -4.48 9.97
CA VAL A 191 27.59 -4.33 10.06
C VAL A 191 26.92 -5.08 8.91
N LEU A 192 25.88 -5.86 9.21
CA LEU A 192 25.02 -6.52 8.23
C LEU A 192 23.61 -5.93 8.28
N ALA A 193 23.26 -5.20 7.24
CA ALA A 193 21.91 -4.69 7.01
C ALA A 193 21.15 -5.61 6.05
N VAL A 194 19.87 -5.83 6.34
CA VAL A 194 18.93 -6.48 5.44
C VAL A 194 18.02 -5.41 4.86
N LEU A 195 18.02 -5.29 3.54
CA LEU A 195 17.11 -4.48 2.74
C LEU A 195 16.02 -5.41 2.20
N TYR A 196 14.86 -5.37 2.85
CA TYR A 196 13.76 -6.30 2.62
C TYR A 196 12.54 -5.59 2.04
N HIS A 197 12.16 -5.93 0.81
CA HIS A 197 10.82 -5.63 0.34
C HIS A 197 9.81 -6.65 0.89
N GLY A 198 9.39 -6.40 2.11
CA GLY A 198 8.43 -7.18 2.88
C GLY A 198 8.37 -6.63 4.30
N GLY A 199 7.39 -7.07 5.07
CA GLY A 199 7.10 -6.54 6.39
C GLY A 199 7.24 -7.56 7.53
N PHE A 200 6.43 -7.38 8.56
CA PHE A 200 6.44 -8.19 9.78
C PHE A 200 5.10 -8.91 9.95
N GLU A 201 5.17 -10.23 10.09
CA GLU A 201 4.06 -11.15 10.31
C GLU A 201 3.59 -11.23 11.78
N SER A 202 4.37 -10.63 12.68
CA SER A 202 4.09 -10.57 14.11
C SER A 202 4.48 -9.20 14.68
N ASP A 203 3.85 -8.81 15.78
CA ASP A 203 4.22 -7.62 16.53
C ASP A 203 5.65 -7.76 17.07
N ILE A 204 6.47 -6.74 16.83
CA ILE A 204 7.92 -6.80 17.08
C ILE A 204 8.24 -6.88 18.57
N ALA A 205 7.38 -6.33 19.44
CA ALA A 205 7.61 -6.31 20.88
C ALA A 205 7.11 -7.59 21.57
N SER A 206 5.89 -8.02 21.24
CA SER A 206 5.21 -9.14 21.90
C SER A 206 5.41 -10.49 21.21
N GLY A 207 5.67 -10.50 19.90
CA GLY A 207 5.69 -11.71 19.09
C GLY A 207 4.30 -12.28 18.77
N GLU A 208 3.22 -11.56 19.11
CA GLU A 208 1.87 -11.98 18.73
C GLU A 208 1.67 -11.82 17.22
N ALA A 209 1.06 -12.82 16.58
CA ALA A 209 0.79 -12.78 15.15
C ALA A 209 -0.17 -11.63 14.81
N THR A 210 0.20 -10.81 13.84
CA THR A 210 -0.62 -9.69 13.35
C THR A 210 -1.33 -10.01 12.04
N GLU A 211 -0.95 -11.12 11.41
CA GLU A 211 -1.49 -11.64 10.16
C GLU A 211 -1.27 -13.16 10.11
N PRO A 212 -1.96 -13.90 9.21
CA PRO A 212 -1.67 -15.32 8.99
C PRO A 212 -0.23 -15.55 8.53
N HIS A 213 0.46 -16.52 9.13
CA HIS A 213 1.84 -16.89 8.76
C HIS A 213 1.88 -17.73 7.47
N ASN A 214 1.63 -17.08 6.33
CA ASN A 214 1.60 -17.69 4.99
C ASN A 214 2.95 -17.56 4.23
N GLY A 215 3.94 -16.91 4.84
CA GLY A 215 5.26 -16.65 4.24
C GLY A 215 5.36 -15.35 3.45
N GLU A 216 4.29 -14.55 3.36
CA GLU A 216 4.32 -13.22 2.75
C GLU A 216 5.30 -12.28 3.45
N ASN A 217 5.19 -12.22 4.77
CA ASN A 217 6.08 -11.48 5.62
C ASN A 217 6.86 -12.45 6.52
N GLU A 218 8.17 -12.25 6.62
CA GLU A 218 9.07 -13.07 7.45
C GLU A 218 10.02 -12.18 8.29
N GLY A 219 9.74 -10.87 8.35
CA GLY A 219 10.61 -9.89 8.98
C GLY A 219 10.79 -10.10 10.49
N TYR A 220 9.76 -10.59 11.19
CA TYR A 220 9.87 -10.86 12.62
C TYR A 220 10.85 -12.01 12.88
N ARG A 221 10.71 -13.12 12.16
CA ARG A 221 11.62 -14.26 12.26
C ARG A 221 13.05 -13.91 11.84
N ILE A 222 13.23 -13.17 10.75
CA ILE A 222 14.56 -12.70 10.32
C ILE A 222 15.23 -11.88 11.43
N LEU A 223 14.51 -10.91 12.00
CA LEU A 223 15.03 -10.01 13.02
C LEU A 223 15.42 -10.75 14.31
N THR A 224 14.60 -11.70 14.75
CA THR A 224 14.69 -12.35 16.07
C THR A 224 15.51 -13.64 16.08
N GLU A 225 15.51 -14.41 14.99
CA GLU A 225 16.17 -15.73 14.95
C GLU A 225 17.53 -15.70 14.24
N ILE A 226 17.87 -14.65 13.48
CA ILE A 226 19.15 -14.55 12.76
C ILE A 226 20.07 -13.55 13.49
N PRO A 227 21.00 -14.03 14.35
CA PRO A 227 21.81 -13.15 15.20
C PRO A 227 22.79 -12.27 14.42
N GLU A 228 23.18 -12.65 13.20
CA GLU A 228 24.11 -11.91 12.37
C GLU A 228 23.54 -10.58 11.82
N VAL A 229 22.21 -10.45 11.73
CA VAL A 229 21.54 -9.25 11.23
C VAL A 229 21.60 -8.14 12.28
N ASP A 230 22.15 -6.98 11.90
CA ASP A 230 22.26 -5.82 12.77
C ASP A 230 21.15 -4.78 12.51
N VAL A 231 20.65 -4.65 11.27
CA VAL A 231 19.63 -3.65 10.87
C VAL A 231 18.62 -4.26 9.90
N MET A 232 17.33 -3.97 10.11
CA MET A 232 16.24 -4.30 9.17
C MET A 232 15.67 -3.03 8.53
N LEU A 233 15.83 -2.89 7.22
CA LEU A 233 15.27 -1.80 6.40
C LEU A 233 14.15 -2.41 5.54
N THR A 234 12.89 -2.04 5.80
CA THR A 234 11.72 -2.76 5.27
C THR A 234 10.76 -1.88 4.47
N GLY A 235 9.93 -2.52 3.64
CA GLY A 235 8.86 -1.91 2.81
C GLY A 235 7.55 -2.70 2.83
N HIS A 236 6.81 -2.74 1.72
CA HIS A 236 5.65 -3.60 1.42
C HIS A 236 4.36 -3.31 2.20
N GLN A 237 4.41 -3.30 3.53
CA GLN A 237 3.21 -3.13 4.36
C GLN A 237 2.75 -1.65 4.50
N HIS A 238 3.49 -0.70 3.91
CA HIS A 238 3.24 0.76 3.97
C HIS A 238 3.12 1.34 5.38
N ARG A 239 3.68 0.66 6.39
CA ARG A 239 3.66 1.09 7.78
C ARG A 239 4.65 2.23 7.98
N ARG A 240 4.27 3.17 8.84
CA ARG A 240 5.21 4.11 9.46
C ARG A 240 5.76 3.44 10.71
N LEU A 241 6.94 2.84 10.60
CA LEU A 241 7.58 2.07 11.67
C LEU A 241 9.01 2.57 11.91
N ASN A 242 9.34 2.87 13.17
CA ASN A 242 10.71 3.10 13.63
C ASN A 242 10.87 2.52 15.05
N MET A 243 11.37 1.30 15.14
CA MET A 243 11.48 0.60 16.43
C MET A 243 12.88 0.05 16.64
N ILE A 244 13.26 -0.03 17.91
CA ILE A 244 14.37 -0.86 18.36
C ILE A 244 13.75 -2.12 18.96
N SER A 245 14.08 -3.28 18.40
CA SER A 245 13.59 -4.57 18.91
C SER A 245 14.06 -4.83 20.35
N PRO A 246 13.42 -5.76 21.09
CA PRO A 246 13.91 -6.17 22.41
C PRO A 246 15.38 -6.64 22.43
N SER A 247 15.90 -7.09 21.28
CA SER A 247 17.30 -7.49 21.11
C SER A 247 18.27 -6.33 20.80
N GLY A 248 17.78 -5.09 20.73
CA GLY A 248 18.59 -3.89 20.46
C GLY A 248 18.79 -3.59 18.97
N LYS A 249 18.22 -4.38 18.06
CA LYS A 249 18.34 -4.18 16.61
C LYS A 249 17.28 -3.20 16.08
N PRO A 250 17.65 -2.14 15.32
CA PRO A 250 16.70 -1.25 14.68
C PRO A 250 15.96 -1.93 13.51
N CYS A 251 14.67 -1.63 13.40
CA CYS A 251 13.81 -2.03 12.30
C CYS A 251 12.91 -0.86 11.88
N VAL A 252 12.91 -0.54 10.59
CA VAL A 252 12.21 0.64 10.06
C VAL A 252 11.37 0.33 8.82
N GLN A 253 10.29 1.08 8.64
CA GLN A 253 9.46 1.12 7.44
C GLN A 253 8.99 2.58 7.22
N PRO A 254 9.29 3.21 6.08
CA PRO A 254 9.15 4.65 5.90
C PRO A 254 7.77 5.09 5.39
N GLY A 255 6.72 4.27 5.54
CA GLY A 255 5.42 4.52 4.94
C GLY A 255 5.44 4.24 3.44
N TYR A 256 4.80 5.10 2.64
CA TYR A 256 4.63 4.94 1.20
C TYR A 256 4.53 6.30 0.48
N ARG A 257 4.64 6.33 -0.85
CA ARG A 257 4.59 7.53 -1.72
C ARG A 257 5.69 8.57 -1.43
N GLY A 258 6.70 8.21 -0.65
CA GLY A 258 7.74 9.12 -0.21
C GLY A 258 7.26 10.16 0.81
N GLU A 259 6.29 9.82 1.66
CA GLU A 259 5.83 10.70 2.76
C GLU A 259 6.84 10.85 3.90
N ALA A 260 7.77 9.90 4.04
CA ALA A 260 8.88 9.97 4.97
C ALA A 260 10.12 9.27 4.41
N ILE A 261 11.27 9.56 5.00
CA ILE A 261 12.44 8.67 4.98
C ILE A 261 12.69 8.16 6.40
N ALA A 262 13.19 6.94 6.53
CA ALA A 262 13.66 6.43 7.82
C ALA A 262 15.15 6.72 8.00
N GLU A 263 15.51 7.31 9.13
CA GLU A 263 16.89 7.47 9.58
C GLU A 263 17.19 6.40 10.63
N VAL A 264 18.24 5.60 10.42
CA VAL A 264 18.81 4.70 11.43
C VAL A 264 20.23 5.12 11.72
N VAL A 265 20.53 5.46 12.96
CA VAL A 265 21.88 5.83 13.42
C VAL A 265 22.42 4.71 14.28
N LEU A 266 23.54 4.13 13.87
CA LEU A 266 24.31 3.17 14.66
C LEU A 266 25.50 3.88 15.30
N ASP A 267 25.61 3.84 16.63
CA ASP A 267 26.88 4.14 17.30
C ASP A 267 27.73 2.87 17.36
N LEU A 268 28.86 2.94 16.67
CA LEU A 268 29.82 1.86 16.52
C LEU A 268 31.00 2.08 17.45
N GLU A 269 31.36 1.03 18.18
CA GLU A 269 32.60 0.97 18.95
C GLU A 269 33.67 0.22 18.17
N LYS A 270 34.90 0.75 18.21
CA LYS A 270 36.05 0.11 17.57
C LYS A 270 36.56 -1.03 18.44
N THR A 271 36.85 -2.16 17.82
CA THR A 271 37.38 -3.39 18.43
C THR A 271 38.69 -3.80 17.74
N GLU A 272 39.35 -4.84 18.25
CA GLU A 272 40.53 -5.43 17.57
C GLU A 272 40.18 -6.05 16.21
N ALA A 273 38.92 -6.49 16.02
CA ALA A 273 38.45 -7.17 14.81
C ALA A 273 37.78 -6.23 13.79
N GLY A 274 37.63 -4.94 14.09
CA GLY A 274 36.87 -3.99 13.27
C GLY A 274 35.93 -3.14 14.12
N TYR A 275 34.66 -3.01 13.72
CA TYR A 275 33.63 -2.27 14.43
C TYR A 275 32.48 -3.18 14.88
N LYS A 276 31.85 -2.85 16.00
CA LYS A 276 30.58 -3.48 16.43
C LYS A 276 29.54 -2.44 16.82
N VAL A 277 28.27 -2.79 16.64
CA VAL A 277 27.14 -1.94 17.06
C VAL A 277 27.08 -1.93 18.59
N LYS A 278 27.13 -0.74 19.17
CA LYS A 278 26.98 -0.51 20.61
C LYS A 278 25.55 -0.11 20.94
N GLU A 279 24.99 0.79 20.15
CA GLU A 279 23.65 1.34 20.34
C GLU A 279 23.08 1.76 18.98
N ALA A 280 21.75 1.75 18.87
CA ALA A 280 21.04 2.18 17.68
C ALA A 280 19.87 3.09 18.05
N THR A 281 19.63 4.11 17.23
CA THR A 281 18.43 4.94 17.28
C THR A 281 17.80 5.00 15.90
N SER A 282 16.47 5.20 15.84
CA SER A 282 15.75 5.33 14.58
C SER A 282 14.63 6.36 14.65
N GLU A 283 14.46 7.14 13.59
CA GLU A 283 13.36 8.09 13.44
C GLU A 283 12.79 8.08 12.03
N LEU A 284 11.55 8.56 11.88
CA LEU A 284 10.95 8.87 10.58
C LEU A 284 10.98 10.38 10.38
N ILE A 285 11.55 10.80 9.26
CA ILE A 285 11.65 12.20 8.86
C ILE A 285 10.58 12.47 7.81
N ASP A 286 9.58 13.28 8.15
CA ASP A 286 8.49 13.66 7.24
C ASP A 286 9.03 14.49 6.07
N THR A 287 8.79 14.05 4.83
CA THR A 287 9.32 14.75 3.65
C THR A 287 8.54 16.03 3.34
N LYS A 288 7.32 16.18 3.86
CA LYS A 288 6.50 17.40 3.73
C LYS A 288 7.23 18.66 4.20
N ASP A 289 8.17 18.51 5.14
CA ASP A 289 8.94 19.61 5.75
C ASP A 289 10.09 20.07 4.84
N PHE A 290 10.33 19.37 3.73
CA PHE A 290 11.35 19.69 2.74
C PHE A 290 10.72 20.18 1.44
N ALA A 291 11.35 21.19 0.83
CA ALA A 291 10.99 21.61 -0.52
C ALA A 291 11.24 20.46 -1.52
N SER A 292 10.47 20.44 -2.59
CA SER A 292 10.68 19.51 -3.69
C SER A 292 12.02 19.79 -4.40
N ASP A 293 12.78 18.74 -4.70
CA ASP A 293 14.10 18.86 -5.30
C ASP A 293 14.04 19.32 -6.77
N PRO A 294 14.71 20.45 -7.13
CA PRO A 294 14.58 21.04 -8.45
C PRO A 294 15.18 20.20 -9.59
N GLU A 295 16.19 19.36 -9.30
CA GLU A 295 16.79 18.47 -10.30
C GLU A 295 15.81 17.34 -10.66
N VAL A 296 15.18 16.74 -9.65
CA VAL A 296 14.14 15.73 -9.86
C VAL A 296 12.94 16.33 -10.60
N GLU A 297 12.51 17.53 -10.23
CA GLU A 297 11.43 18.23 -10.93
C GLU A 297 11.72 18.45 -12.41
N GLU A 298 12.92 18.94 -12.74
CA GLU A 298 13.33 19.20 -14.12
C GLU A 298 13.33 17.92 -14.98
N ILE A 299 13.86 16.82 -14.42
CA ILE A 299 13.89 15.51 -15.10
C ILE A 299 12.48 15.03 -15.43
N VAL A 300 11.56 15.14 -14.46
CA VAL A 300 10.22 14.54 -14.52
C VAL A 300 9.21 15.42 -15.25
N LYS A 301 9.40 16.74 -15.31
CA LYS A 301 8.44 17.71 -15.86
C LYS A 301 7.84 17.34 -17.22
N PRO A 302 8.59 16.87 -18.24
CA PRO A 302 7.99 16.47 -19.51
C PRO A 302 7.01 15.30 -19.38
N LEU A 303 7.36 14.32 -18.55
CA LEU A 303 6.57 13.12 -18.28
C LEU A 303 5.30 13.47 -17.50
N ASP A 304 5.43 14.36 -16.51
CA ASP A 304 4.32 14.86 -15.72
C ASP A 304 3.32 15.67 -16.56
N LEU A 305 3.79 16.60 -17.40
CA LEU A 305 2.91 17.35 -18.31
C LEU A 305 2.13 16.43 -19.27
N ALA A 306 2.73 15.34 -19.72
CA ALA A 306 2.06 14.35 -20.54
C ALA A 306 1.03 13.53 -19.74
N THR A 307 1.38 13.16 -18.51
CA THR A 307 0.49 12.48 -17.56
C THR A 307 -0.75 13.34 -17.26
N GLN A 308 -0.57 14.64 -16.97
CA GLN A 308 -1.69 15.55 -16.69
C GLN A 308 -2.69 15.61 -17.85
N LYS A 309 -2.21 15.63 -19.10
CA LYS A 309 -3.08 15.59 -20.29
C LYS A 309 -3.78 14.25 -20.47
N TRP A 310 -3.08 13.16 -20.19
CA TRP A 310 -3.60 11.80 -20.27
C TRP A 310 -4.72 11.56 -19.24
N LEU A 311 -4.55 12.07 -18.03
CA LEU A 311 -5.53 11.96 -16.94
C LEU A 311 -6.91 12.51 -17.29
N ASP A 312 -6.94 13.55 -18.13
CA ASP A 312 -8.17 14.22 -18.57
C ASP A 312 -8.78 13.59 -19.84
N GLN A 313 -8.19 12.51 -20.36
CA GLN A 313 -8.77 11.78 -21.49
C GLN A 313 -9.89 10.85 -21.02
N PRO A 314 -10.98 10.72 -21.80
CA PRO A 314 -12.00 9.71 -21.56
C PRO A 314 -11.43 8.29 -21.58
N ILE A 315 -11.71 7.51 -20.53
CA ILE A 315 -11.36 6.09 -20.46
C ILE A 315 -12.59 5.19 -20.61
N ALA A 316 -13.78 5.67 -20.26
CA ALA A 316 -15.02 4.91 -20.33
C ALA A 316 -16.24 5.79 -20.58
N HIS A 317 -17.31 5.16 -21.06
CA HIS A 317 -18.63 5.77 -21.22
C HIS A 317 -19.68 4.91 -20.53
N LEU A 318 -20.31 5.45 -19.49
CA LEU A 318 -21.40 4.81 -18.77
C LEU A 318 -22.72 4.94 -19.55
N ASP A 319 -23.61 3.96 -19.38
CA ASP A 319 -24.97 3.99 -19.94
C ASP A 319 -25.79 5.16 -19.37
N GLN A 320 -25.57 5.47 -18.10
CA GLN A 320 -26.13 6.62 -17.39
C GLN A 320 -25.13 7.18 -16.37
N PRO A 321 -25.23 8.46 -15.95
CA PRO A 321 -24.30 9.00 -14.97
C PRO A 321 -24.47 8.33 -13.60
N ALA A 322 -23.41 8.30 -12.81
CA ALA A 322 -23.39 7.76 -11.46
C ALA A 322 -22.96 8.83 -10.42
N PRO A 323 -23.78 9.86 -10.16
CA PRO A 323 -23.36 11.00 -9.32
C PRO A 323 -23.42 10.69 -7.82
N ILE A 324 -22.68 11.48 -7.04
CA ILE A 324 -22.91 11.75 -5.62
C ILE A 324 -23.24 13.24 -5.52
N GLU A 325 -24.50 13.58 -5.23
CA GLU A 325 -24.92 14.98 -5.09
C GLU A 325 -24.39 15.60 -3.78
N ASP A 326 -24.51 14.83 -2.70
CA ASP A 326 -24.10 15.18 -1.35
C ASP A 326 -23.67 13.89 -0.64
N ALA A 327 -22.51 13.91 0.00
CA ALA A 327 -21.94 12.71 0.60
C ALA A 327 -22.81 12.15 1.75
N ASN A 328 -23.40 13.00 2.58
CA ASN A 328 -24.24 12.57 3.70
C ASN A 328 -25.59 12.02 3.22
N LYS A 329 -26.20 12.66 2.23
CA LYS A 329 -27.37 12.15 1.54
C LYS A 329 -27.04 10.82 0.85
N GLY A 330 -25.88 10.72 0.20
CA GLY A 330 -25.38 9.48 -0.40
C GLY A 330 -25.23 8.34 0.62
N ARG A 331 -24.76 8.64 1.83
CA ARG A 331 -24.69 7.67 2.95
C ARG A 331 -26.09 7.23 3.39
N ILE A 332 -27.02 8.16 3.64
CA ILE A 332 -28.32 7.85 4.24
C ILE A 332 -29.34 7.30 3.22
N GLU A 333 -29.32 7.79 1.98
CA GLU A 333 -30.32 7.48 0.95
C GLU A 333 -29.79 6.62 -0.21
N GLY A 334 -28.47 6.44 -0.30
CA GLY A 334 -27.81 5.81 -1.43
C GLY A 334 -27.43 6.80 -2.53
N ALA A 335 -26.35 6.48 -3.24
CA ALA A 335 -25.93 7.18 -4.45
C ALA A 335 -25.48 6.17 -5.51
N PRO A 336 -25.80 6.39 -6.81
CA PRO A 336 -25.40 5.49 -7.89
C PRO A 336 -23.91 5.16 -7.94
N PHE A 337 -23.03 6.11 -7.62
CA PHE A 337 -21.58 5.85 -7.56
C PHE A 337 -21.21 4.75 -6.55
N ILE A 338 -21.88 4.74 -5.39
CA ILE A 338 -21.56 3.81 -4.31
C ILE A 338 -21.97 2.38 -4.72
N ASN A 339 -23.07 2.25 -5.45
CA ASN A 339 -23.44 0.98 -6.08
C ASN A 339 -22.40 0.58 -7.13
N LEU A 340 -22.00 1.52 -8.01
CA LEU A 340 -21.01 1.26 -9.06
C LEU A 340 -19.66 0.79 -8.52
N LEU A 341 -19.20 1.39 -7.42
CA LEU A 341 -17.99 0.98 -6.74
C LEU A 341 -18.12 -0.44 -6.16
N GLN A 342 -19.26 -0.77 -5.56
CA GLN A 342 -19.52 -2.11 -5.04
C GLN A 342 -19.68 -3.15 -6.15
N GLN A 343 -20.22 -2.78 -7.31
CA GLN A 343 -20.23 -3.65 -8.50
C GLN A 343 -18.80 -3.98 -8.94
N MET A 344 -17.88 -3.01 -8.92
CA MET A 344 -16.46 -3.27 -9.16
C MET A 344 -15.89 -4.24 -8.12
N GLN A 345 -16.16 -4.02 -6.82
CA GLN A 345 -15.67 -4.92 -5.77
C GLN A 345 -16.14 -6.37 -6.00
N LEU A 346 -17.41 -6.56 -6.38
CA LEU A 346 -17.96 -7.86 -6.72
C LEU A 346 -17.39 -8.46 -8.01
N TYR A 347 -17.08 -7.63 -9.01
CA TYR A 347 -16.48 -8.07 -10.26
C TYR A 347 -15.14 -8.79 -10.02
N PHE A 348 -14.30 -8.26 -9.12
CA PHE A 348 -12.97 -8.83 -8.84
C PHE A 348 -13.00 -9.96 -7.81
N THR A 349 -13.85 -9.88 -6.79
CA THR A 349 -13.87 -10.88 -5.70
C THR A 349 -14.76 -12.07 -5.98
N HIS A 350 -15.75 -11.92 -6.87
CA HIS A 350 -16.84 -12.87 -7.07
C HIS A 350 -17.63 -13.19 -5.77
N ALA A 351 -17.54 -12.31 -4.77
CA ALA A 351 -18.27 -12.43 -3.52
C ALA A 351 -19.80 -12.35 -3.74
N ASP A 352 -20.58 -12.76 -2.74
CA ASP A 352 -22.04 -12.63 -2.78
C ASP A 352 -22.48 -11.17 -2.64
N LEU A 353 -21.80 -10.46 -1.75
CA LEU A 353 -22.12 -9.11 -1.30
C LEU A 353 -20.85 -8.26 -1.25
N SER A 354 -21.02 -6.95 -1.26
CA SER A 354 -19.97 -5.98 -0.98
C SER A 354 -20.40 -5.04 0.13
N ALA A 355 -19.43 -4.49 0.86
CA ALA A 355 -19.63 -3.37 1.75
C ALA A 355 -18.55 -2.31 1.55
N THR A 356 -18.96 -1.05 1.59
CA THR A 356 -18.03 0.08 1.54
C THR A 356 -18.65 1.33 2.16
N ALA A 357 -17.80 2.23 2.67
CA ALA A 357 -18.20 3.56 3.10
C ALA A 357 -18.29 4.54 1.92
N VAL A 358 -18.84 5.73 2.15
CA VAL A 358 -18.62 6.89 1.28
C VAL A 358 -17.30 7.56 1.70
N MET A 359 -16.30 7.45 0.82
CA MET A 359 -14.87 7.65 1.11
C MET A 359 -14.50 9.02 1.67
N ASN A 360 -15.04 10.07 1.05
CA ASN A 360 -14.73 11.46 1.41
C ASN A 360 -15.95 12.34 1.09
N ASP A 361 -15.96 13.56 1.62
CA ASP A 361 -17.08 14.49 1.42
C ASP A 361 -16.99 15.29 0.12
N VAL A 362 -15.89 15.14 -0.62
CA VAL A 362 -15.64 15.85 -1.89
C VAL A 362 -15.96 15.00 -3.13
N ALA A 363 -16.25 13.71 -2.95
CA ALA A 363 -16.58 12.77 -4.01
C ALA A 363 -17.87 13.21 -4.70
N LYS A 364 -17.83 13.30 -6.03
CA LYS A 364 -18.94 13.76 -6.89
C LYS A 364 -19.57 12.63 -7.69
N GLY A 365 -19.00 11.42 -7.60
CA GLY A 365 -19.30 10.33 -8.49
C GLY A 365 -18.85 10.61 -9.93
N PHE A 366 -19.50 9.95 -10.88
CA PHE A 366 -19.15 10.01 -12.30
C PHE A 366 -20.26 10.62 -13.15
N GLY A 367 -19.84 11.40 -14.16
CA GLY A 367 -20.66 11.72 -15.31
C GLY A 367 -20.82 10.52 -16.26
N LYS A 368 -21.38 10.74 -17.45
CA LYS A 368 -21.43 9.69 -18.48
C LYS A 368 -20.06 9.37 -19.05
N THR A 369 -19.25 10.38 -19.30
CA THR A 369 -17.87 10.23 -19.72
C THR A 369 -17.00 10.23 -18.48
N VAL A 370 -16.20 9.18 -18.30
CA VAL A 370 -15.31 9.01 -17.14
C VAL A 370 -13.87 9.16 -17.60
N THR A 371 -13.09 9.94 -16.87
CA THR A 371 -11.65 10.10 -17.03
C THR A 371 -10.89 9.39 -15.90
N MET A 372 -9.58 9.21 -16.06
CA MET A 372 -8.75 8.69 -14.96
C MET A 372 -8.73 9.66 -13.77
N ARG A 373 -8.77 10.98 -14.01
CA ARG A 373 -8.84 11.97 -12.92
C ARG A 373 -10.12 11.85 -12.11
N ASP A 374 -11.25 11.52 -12.76
CA ASP A 374 -12.50 11.29 -12.05
C ASP A 374 -12.37 10.12 -11.06
N ILE A 375 -11.70 9.02 -11.44
CA ILE A 375 -11.46 7.88 -10.53
C ILE A 375 -10.67 8.34 -9.30
N LEU A 376 -9.55 9.04 -9.52
CA LEU A 376 -8.65 9.51 -8.46
C LEU A 376 -9.34 10.42 -7.46
N LEU A 377 -10.17 11.35 -7.95
CA LEU A 377 -10.94 12.29 -7.13
C LEU A 377 -11.92 11.58 -6.19
N ASN A 378 -12.55 10.50 -6.67
CA ASN A 378 -13.61 9.82 -5.94
C ASN A 378 -13.09 8.72 -4.99
N TYR A 379 -11.87 8.20 -5.19
CA TYR A 379 -11.27 7.18 -4.31
C TYR A 379 -9.78 7.49 -4.02
N PRO A 380 -9.47 8.23 -2.93
CA PRO A 380 -8.10 8.67 -2.65
C PRO A 380 -7.25 7.69 -1.83
N TYR A 381 -7.81 6.54 -1.41
CA TYR A 381 -7.15 5.61 -0.49
C TYR A 381 -6.40 4.50 -1.23
N ALA A 382 -5.25 4.09 -0.69
CA ALA A 382 -4.47 2.93 -1.14
C ALA A 382 -4.95 1.63 -0.46
N ASN A 383 -6.26 1.42 -0.44
CA ASN A 383 -6.83 0.22 0.17
C ASN A 383 -6.67 -0.98 -0.77
N GLN A 384 -6.45 -2.17 -0.21
CA GLN A 384 -6.61 -3.44 -0.91
C GLN A 384 -8.06 -3.93 -0.80
N LEU A 385 -8.49 -4.80 -1.72
CA LEU A 385 -9.80 -5.44 -1.70
C LEU A 385 -9.69 -6.87 -1.18
N VAL A 386 -10.52 -7.21 -0.19
CA VAL A 386 -10.46 -8.45 0.57
C VAL A 386 -11.80 -9.16 0.48
N SER A 387 -11.79 -10.48 0.31
CA SER A 387 -12.97 -11.34 0.53
C SER A 387 -12.93 -11.90 1.95
N VAL A 388 -14.03 -11.76 2.68
CA VAL A 388 -14.23 -12.39 3.97
C VAL A 388 -15.47 -13.29 3.96
N LYS A 389 -15.43 -14.36 4.75
CA LYS A 389 -16.58 -15.26 4.97
C LYS A 389 -17.29 -14.95 6.28
N LEU A 390 -18.61 -14.80 6.23
CA LEU A 390 -19.46 -14.52 7.40
C LEU A 390 -20.69 -15.43 7.36
N THR A 391 -21.16 -15.87 8.53
CA THR A 391 -22.51 -16.45 8.63
C THR A 391 -23.59 -15.37 8.47
N GLY A 392 -24.80 -15.72 8.08
CA GLY A 392 -25.90 -14.77 7.95
C GLY A 392 -26.22 -14.03 9.25
N LYS A 393 -26.04 -14.69 10.41
CA LYS A 393 -26.15 -14.07 11.73
C LYS A 393 -25.10 -12.97 11.92
N GLN A 394 -23.87 -13.21 11.49
CA GLN A 394 -22.78 -12.25 11.58
C GLN A 394 -22.97 -11.09 10.61
N LEU A 395 -23.40 -11.39 9.37
CA LEU A 395 -23.80 -10.37 8.40
C LEU A 395 -24.91 -9.46 8.96
N ARG A 396 -25.92 -10.03 9.62
CA ARG A 396 -26.97 -9.24 10.29
C ARG A 396 -26.38 -8.32 11.36
N HIS A 397 -25.45 -8.82 12.17
CA HIS A 397 -24.82 -8.05 13.24
C HIS A 397 -24.05 -6.83 12.70
N ILE A 398 -23.29 -6.98 11.60
CA ILE A 398 -22.57 -5.85 11.01
C ILE A 398 -23.52 -4.82 10.36
N VAL A 399 -24.63 -5.25 9.77
CA VAL A 399 -25.63 -4.32 9.20
C VAL A 399 -26.39 -3.58 10.32
N GLU A 400 -26.69 -4.24 11.44
CA GLU A 400 -27.20 -3.59 12.66
C GLU A 400 -26.20 -2.57 13.22
N HIS A 401 -24.90 -2.89 13.18
CA HIS A 401 -23.85 -1.98 13.60
C HIS A 401 -23.85 -0.71 12.75
N THR A 402 -23.96 -0.81 11.41
CA THR A 402 -24.14 0.36 10.53
C THR A 402 -25.34 1.21 10.95
N ALA A 403 -26.48 0.59 11.25
CA ALA A 403 -27.68 1.32 11.66
C ALA A 403 -27.49 2.08 12.99
N SER A 404 -26.51 1.70 13.82
CA SER A 404 -26.19 2.38 15.09
C SER A 404 -25.59 3.77 14.93
N PHE A 405 -25.08 4.11 13.74
CA PHE A 405 -24.50 5.42 13.43
C PHE A 405 -25.53 6.53 13.32
N LEU A 406 -26.80 6.17 13.18
CA LEU A 406 -27.89 7.09 12.88
C LEU A 406 -28.84 7.22 14.06
N GLU A 407 -29.37 8.42 14.24
CA GLU A 407 -30.50 8.71 15.12
C GLU A 407 -31.58 9.49 14.34
N LYS A 408 -32.80 9.37 14.83
CA LYS A 408 -33.96 10.11 14.33
C LYS A 408 -34.37 11.10 15.41
N ASP A 409 -34.33 12.39 15.09
CA ASP A 409 -34.73 13.44 16.03
C ASP A 409 -36.25 13.50 16.23
N GLU A 410 -36.70 14.36 17.15
CA GLU A 410 -38.11 14.56 17.47
C GLU A 410 -38.97 15.03 16.27
N ASN A 411 -38.34 15.65 15.28
CA ASN A 411 -39.00 16.09 14.04
C ASN A 411 -39.00 15.00 12.96
N GLY A 412 -38.44 13.83 13.27
CA GLY A 412 -38.32 12.70 12.38
C GLY A 412 -37.16 12.79 11.39
N LYS A 413 -36.22 13.73 11.57
CA LYS A 413 -35.05 13.90 10.72
C LYS A 413 -33.93 12.95 11.14
N ILE A 414 -33.43 12.20 10.18
CA ILE A 414 -32.31 11.26 10.36
C ILE A 414 -30.99 12.01 10.26
N HIS A 415 -30.09 11.76 11.21
CA HIS A 415 -28.76 12.35 11.26
C HIS A 415 -27.75 11.38 11.88
N PHE A 416 -26.47 11.63 11.65
CA PHE A 416 -25.39 10.88 12.31
C PHE A 416 -25.25 11.31 13.77
N ILE A 417 -25.01 10.33 14.64
CA ILE A 417 -24.81 10.61 16.07
C ILE A 417 -23.50 11.35 16.32
N ASP A 418 -23.50 12.22 17.33
CA ASP A 418 -22.40 13.12 17.66
C ASP A 418 -21.05 12.40 17.88
N ARG A 419 -21.08 11.14 18.36
CA ARG A 419 -19.89 10.31 18.57
C ARG A 419 -19.05 10.13 17.30
N TYR A 420 -19.68 10.05 16.13
CA TYR A 420 -18.99 9.88 14.84
C TYR A 420 -18.73 11.21 14.12
N LEU A 421 -19.12 12.33 14.72
CA LEU A 421 -18.92 13.68 14.18
C LEU A 421 -17.88 14.48 14.97
N LYS A 422 -17.72 14.18 16.27
CA LYS A 422 -16.90 14.94 17.21
C LYS A 422 -15.92 14.02 17.96
N PRO A 423 -14.69 14.48 18.24
CA PRO A 423 -14.13 15.79 17.88
C PRO A 423 -13.73 15.90 16.39
N LYS A 424 -13.69 14.77 15.68
CA LYS A 424 -13.40 14.68 14.26
C LYS A 424 -14.46 13.80 13.58
N PRO A 425 -14.92 14.14 12.37
CA PRO A 425 -15.81 13.27 11.61
C PRO A 425 -15.15 11.93 11.24
N GLU A 426 -15.84 10.84 11.54
CA GLU A 426 -15.42 9.45 11.28
C GLU A 426 -16.45 8.71 10.40
N LEU A 427 -17.15 9.45 9.54
CA LEU A 427 -18.21 8.89 8.68
C LEU A 427 -17.68 7.93 7.60
N TYR A 428 -16.37 7.84 7.43
CA TYR A 428 -15.71 6.77 6.67
C TYR A 428 -15.80 5.41 7.37
N HIS A 429 -16.35 5.34 8.60
CA HIS A 429 -16.76 4.10 9.27
C HIS A 429 -18.20 3.69 8.94
N PHE A 430 -19.01 4.51 8.26
CA PHE A 430 -20.37 4.13 7.92
C PHE A 430 -20.42 3.38 6.58
N ASP A 431 -20.58 2.06 6.61
CA ASP A 431 -20.67 1.23 5.41
C ASP A 431 -22.10 1.05 4.94
N VAL A 432 -22.26 0.90 3.63
CA VAL A 432 -23.49 0.45 2.99
C VAL A 432 -23.21 -0.86 2.28
N PHE A 433 -24.26 -1.66 2.05
CA PHE A 433 -24.14 -3.02 1.55
C PHE A 433 -24.86 -3.21 0.21
N TYR A 434 -24.25 -3.97 -0.70
CA TYR A 434 -24.75 -4.20 -2.05
C TYR A 434 -24.59 -5.66 -2.48
N PRO A 435 -25.53 -6.27 -3.23
CA PRO A 435 -26.89 -5.82 -3.53
C PRO A 435 -27.88 -6.25 -2.42
N LEU A 436 -27.55 -5.99 -1.14
CA LEU A 436 -28.33 -6.40 0.02
C LEU A 436 -29.52 -5.46 0.24
N GLU A 437 -30.75 -5.99 0.24
CA GLU A 437 -31.94 -5.19 0.53
C GLU A 437 -32.25 -5.15 2.03
N TYR A 438 -32.16 -3.99 2.68
CA TYR A 438 -32.43 -3.87 4.11
C TYR A 438 -33.19 -2.61 4.51
N GLU A 439 -33.98 -2.72 5.56
CA GLU A 439 -34.73 -1.60 6.13
C GLU A 439 -34.48 -1.57 7.64
N ALA A 440 -34.27 -0.37 8.20
CA ALA A 440 -34.00 -0.19 9.62
C ALA A 440 -34.90 0.90 10.23
N ASP A 441 -35.58 0.53 11.30
CA ASP A 441 -36.41 1.39 12.12
C ASP A 441 -35.56 2.02 13.24
N LEU A 442 -35.23 3.30 13.11
CA LEU A 442 -34.36 4.00 14.05
C LEU A 442 -35.02 4.29 15.40
N SER A 443 -36.34 4.08 15.52
CA SER A 443 -37.05 4.17 16.80
C SER A 443 -36.82 2.95 17.70
N LYS A 444 -36.31 1.84 17.15
CA LYS A 444 -36.00 0.63 17.90
C LYS A 444 -34.64 0.74 18.60
N PRO A 445 -34.43 -0.03 19.69
CA PRO A 445 -33.13 -0.12 20.35
C PRO A 445 -32.02 -0.51 19.37
N VAL A 446 -30.83 0.07 19.56
CA VAL A 446 -29.63 -0.29 18.79
C VAL A 446 -29.39 -1.80 18.87
N GLY A 447 -29.09 -2.43 17.72
CA GLY A 447 -28.95 -3.88 17.60
C GLY A 447 -30.25 -4.63 17.33
N GLN A 448 -31.40 -3.94 17.25
CA GLN A 448 -32.71 -4.50 16.91
C GLN A 448 -33.45 -3.62 15.89
N ARG A 449 -32.72 -2.85 15.08
CA ARG A 449 -33.31 -1.86 14.18
C ARG A 449 -33.76 -2.48 12.86
N LEU A 450 -33.14 -3.57 12.40
CA LEU A 450 -33.48 -4.18 11.12
C LEU A 450 -34.89 -4.79 11.12
N THR A 451 -35.69 -4.37 10.15
CA THR A 451 -37.04 -4.88 9.88
C THR A 451 -37.11 -5.68 8.58
N LYS A 452 -36.12 -5.51 7.70
CA LYS A 452 -35.93 -6.28 6.47
C LYS A 452 -34.44 -6.54 6.26
N LEU A 453 -34.10 -7.77 5.83
CA LEU A 453 -32.75 -8.14 5.42
C LEU A 453 -32.82 -9.27 4.38
N LYS A 454 -32.72 -8.92 3.10
CA LYS A 454 -32.88 -9.84 1.97
C LYS A 454 -31.76 -9.76 0.97
N PHE A 455 -31.34 -10.91 0.46
CA PHE A 455 -30.42 -11.02 -0.67
C PHE A 455 -31.10 -11.79 -1.80
N LYS A 456 -31.10 -11.22 -3.01
CA LYS A 456 -31.76 -11.80 -4.20
C LYS A 456 -33.22 -12.23 -3.94
N GLY A 457 -33.94 -11.43 -3.15
CA GLY A 457 -35.34 -11.66 -2.78
C GLY A 457 -35.59 -12.66 -1.66
N GLN A 458 -34.56 -13.36 -1.18
CA GLN A 458 -34.65 -14.33 -0.07
C GLN A 458 -34.15 -13.71 1.24
N ASP A 459 -34.73 -14.12 2.37
CA ASP A 459 -34.27 -13.70 3.68
C ASP A 459 -32.87 -14.28 3.97
N ILE A 460 -31.99 -13.48 4.58
CA ILE A 460 -30.69 -13.94 5.05
C ILE A 460 -30.90 -15.02 6.12
N GLN A 461 -30.33 -16.20 5.87
CA GLN A 461 -30.40 -17.35 6.79
C GLN A 461 -29.22 -17.32 7.74
N ASP A 462 -29.49 -17.44 9.04
CA ASP A 462 -28.48 -17.19 10.08
C ASP A 462 -27.25 -18.11 9.97
N ASP A 463 -27.43 -19.38 9.60
CA ASP A 463 -26.36 -20.39 9.51
C ASP A 463 -25.71 -20.47 8.11
N GLN A 464 -26.28 -19.81 7.09
CA GLN A 464 -25.70 -19.79 5.75
C GLN A 464 -24.42 -18.94 5.75
N VAL A 465 -23.38 -19.42 5.08
CA VAL A 465 -22.16 -18.64 4.82
C VAL A 465 -22.36 -17.76 3.60
N TYR A 466 -21.95 -16.50 3.73
CA TYR A 466 -21.91 -15.50 2.68
C TYR A 466 -20.49 -14.97 2.53
N HIS A 467 -20.09 -14.72 1.28
CA HIS A 467 -18.82 -14.09 0.95
C HIS A 467 -19.04 -12.59 0.79
N LEU A 468 -18.26 -11.78 1.50
CA LEU A 468 -18.39 -10.32 1.53
C LEU A 468 -17.08 -9.66 1.07
N ALA A 469 -17.17 -8.85 0.04
CA ALA A 469 -16.09 -8.00 -0.44
C ALA A 469 -16.00 -6.72 0.41
N VAL A 470 -14.82 -6.46 1.00
CA VAL A 470 -14.55 -5.28 1.83
C VAL A 470 -13.13 -4.78 1.59
N ASN A 471 -12.79 -3.56 2.00
CA ASN A 471 -11.38 -3.16 2.02
C ASN A 471 -10.60 -3.84 3.16
N ASN A 472 -9.27 -3.88 3.05
CA ASN A 472 -8.38 -4.44 4.07
C ASN A 472 -8.50 -3.73 5.44
N TYR A 473 -8.76 -2.42 5.47
CA TYR A 473 -9.03 -1.70 6.73
C TYR A 473 -10.21 -2.33 7.49
N ARG A 474 -11.31 -2.66 6.81
CA ARG A 474 -12.49 -3.33 7.39
C ARG A 474 -12.23 -4.78 7.75
N ALA A 475 -11.59 -5.54 6.86
CA ALA A 475 -11.27 -6.94 7.10
C ALA A 475 -10.45 -7.14 8.39
N ASN A 476 -9.59 -6.18 8.72
CA ASN A 476 -8.77 -6.15 9.94
C ASN A 476 -9.49 -5.54 11.16
N GLY A 477 -10.82 -5.32 11.11
CA GLY A 477 -11.63 -4.81 12.22
C GLY A 477 -11.72 -3.28 12.33
N GLY A 478 -11.22 -2.55 11.34
CA GLY A 478 -11.22 -1.09 11.34
C GLY A 478 -12.62 -0.48 11.38
N GLY A 479 -12.82 0.53 12.24
CA GLY A 479 -14.13 1.15 12.49
C GLY A 479 -14.96 0.44 13.55
N PHE A 480 -14.37 -0.49 14.31
CA PHE A 480 -15.02 -1.24 15.40
C PHE A 480 -16.21 -2.08 14.94
N TYR A 481 -16.20 -2.51 13.67
CA TYR A 481 -17.19 -3.45 13.17
C TYR A 481 -17.04 -4.80 13.87
N PRO A 482 -18.15 -5.38 14.36
CA PRO A 482 -18.10 -6.71 14.94
C PRO A 482 -17.85 -7.77 13.85
N GLU A 483 -17.56 -9.00 14.27
CA GLU A 483 -17.46 -10.20 13.42
C GLU A 483 -16.30 -10.28 12.41
N TYR A 484 -15.61 -9.18 12.13
CA TYR A 484 -14.36 -9.22 11.37
C TYR A 484 -13.20 -9.69 12.27
N SER A 485 -12.43 -10.64 11.75
CA SER A 485 -11.22 -11.18 12.39
C SER A 485 -10.36 -11.86 11.33
N LEU A 486 -9.08 -12.08 11.63
CA LEU A 486 -8.12 -12.68 10.69
C LEU A 486 -8.58 -14.05 10.15
N ASP A 487 -9.30 -14.87 10.94
CA ASP A 487 -9.83 -16.16 10.50
C ASP A 487 -10.97 -16.08 9.47
N LYS A 488 -11.52 -14.87 9.26
CA LYS A 488 -12.57 -14.61 8.26
C LYS A 488 -11.99 -14.26 6.90
N ILE A 489 -10.75 -13.81 6.83
CA ILE A 489 -10.10 -13.43 5.56
C ILE A 489 -9.88 -14.69 4.73
N GLU A 490 -10.46 -14.70 3.53
CA GLU A 490 -10.27 -15.78 2.56
C GLU A 490 -9.08 -15.49 1.66
N PHE A 491 -9.00 -14.27 1.15
CA PHE A 491 -7.88 -13.74 0.38
C PHE A 491 -7.92 -12.20 0.34
N SER A 492 -6.76 -11.59 0.13
CA SER A 492 -6.60 -10.17 -0.23
C SER A 492 -6.10 -10.07 -1.67
N LEU A 493 -6.63 -9.12 -2.43
CA LEU A 493 -6.13 -8.79 -3.75
C LEU A 493 -5.00 -7.77 -3.63
N ASP A 494 -3.87 -8.09 -4.25
CA ASP A 494 -2.72 -7.20 -4.37
C ASP A 494 -2.92 -6.22 -5.53
N LYS A 495 -3.98 -5.41 -5.44
CA LYS A 495 -4.32 -4.38 -6.42
C LYS A 495 -5.06 -3.24 -5.74
N ASP A 496 -4.68 -2.00 -6.07
CA ASP A 496 -5.36 -0.81 -5.57
C ASP A 496 -6.70 -0.55 -6.29
N TYR A 497 -7.57 0.23 -5.63
CA TYR A 497 -8.90 0.53 -6.13
C TYR A 497 -8.91 1.37 -7.42
N VAL A 498 -7.91 2.21 -7.66
CA VAL A 498 -7.86 3.05 -8.88
C VAL A 498 -7.65 2.15 -10.08
N GLN A 499 -6.68 1.23 -9.98
CA GLN A 499 -6.41 0.24 -11.02
C GLN A 499 -7.62 -0.68 -11.23
N MET A 500 -8.18 -1.24 -10.16
CA MET A 500 -9.38 -2.09 -10.27
C MET A 500 -10.53 -1.35 -10.94
N PHE A 501 -10.80 -0.09 -10.55
CA PHE A 501 -11.94 0.63 -11.10
C PHE A 501 -11.73 1.00 -12.57
N SER A 502 -10.52 1.38 -12.96
CA SER A 502 -10.18 1.59 -14.38
C SER A 502 -10.36 0.31 -15.20
N GLU A 503 -9.92 -0.85 -14.70
CA GLU A 503 -10.08 -2.13 -15.39
C GLU A 503 -11.55 -2.53 -15.49
N TYR A 504 -12.32 -2.44 -14.41
CA TYR A 504 -13.76 -2.70 -14.42
C TYR A 504 -14.48 -1.82 -15.44
N LEU A 505 -14.14 -0.53 -15.51
CA LEU A 505 -14.75 0.42 -16.43
C LEU A 505 -14.41 0.19 -17.91
N THR A 506 -13.25 -0.40 -18.19
CA THR A 506 -12.74 -0.59 -19.56
C THR A 506 -12.92 -1.99 -20.11
N GLN A 507 -13.05 -2.99 -19.23
CA GLN A 507 -13.13 -4.41 -19.61
C GLN A 507 -14.46 -5.05 -19.20
N GLY A 508 -15.17 -4.49 -18.22
CA GLY A 508 -16.45 -5.00 -17.76
C GLY A 508 -17.64 -4.55 -18.61
N GLU A 509 -18.72 -5.34 -18.57
CA GLU A 509 -20.04 -4.89 -19.06
C GLU A 509 -20.72 -4.02 -18.00
N VAL A 510 -20.25 -2.77 -17.87
CA VAL A 510 -20.71 -1.86 -16.84
C VAL A 510 -22.13 -1.37 -17.12
N LYS A 511 -23.03 -1.56 -16.14
CA LYS A 511 -24.35 -0.94 -16.09
C LYS A 511 -24.55 -0.28 -14.74
N VAL A 512 -24.74 1.04 -14.76
CA VAL A 512 -24.90 1.79 -13.51
C VAL A 512 -26.21 1.40 -12.85
N ASP A 513 -26.12 0.83 -11.65
CA ASP A 513 -27.28 0.49 -10.84
C ASP A 513 -27.70 1.68 -9.96
N THR A 514 -28.89 2.20 -10.21
CA THR A 514 -29.48 3.33 -9.47
C THR A 514 -30.50 2.88 -8.42
N LYS A 515 -30.71 1.56 -8.24
CA LYS A 515 -31.64 1.03 -7.24
C LYS A 515 -31.16 1.40 -5.84
N LYS A 516 -32.10 1.85 -5.01
CA LYS A 516 -31.89 2.01 -3.57
C LYS A 516 -32.06 0.66 -2.90
N TYR A 517 -30.99 0.18 -2.28
CA TYR A 517 -30.97 -1.11 -1.58
C TYR A 517 -31.35 -1.00 -0.12
N TYR A 518 -31.31 0.20 0.46
CA TYR A 518 -31.59 0.39 1.86
C TYR A 518 -32.44 1.60 2.18
N ARG A 519 -33.10 1.53 3.34
CA ARG A 519 -33.92 2.61 3.87
C ARG A 519 -33.82 2.66 5.40
N PHE A 520 -33.50 3.83 5.92
CA PHE A 520 -33.64 4.15 7.34
C PHE A 520 -34.94 4.95 7.53
N TYR A 521 -35.67 4.70 8.61
CA TYR A 521 -36.93 5.40 8.88
C TYR A 521 -37.23 5.60 10.36
#